data_AF-B1A1J2-F1
#
_entry.id   AF-B1A1J2-F1
#
_cell.length_a   1.000
_cell.length_b   1.000
_cell.length_c   1.000
_cell.angle_alpha   90.00
_cell.angle_beta   90.00
_cell.angle_gamma   90.00
#
_symmetry.space_group_name_H-M   'P 1'
#
loop_
_entity.id
_entity.type
_entity.pdbx_description
1 polymer ?
#
loop_
_entity_poly.entity_id
_entity_poly.type
_entity_poly.pdbx_seq_one_letter_code
_entity_poly.pdbx_strand_id
1 'polypeptide(L)'
;SFIILFLTAFNAFSQSISSFTHNESTHTNSSNLVWDLTGESIFPVAANFTVLVNDMPISTVLINVVSNTDGSDYDIMTNISYSFADGDNINLQFNQDELNYYSSRQYIFDSYSPNFNVVQINTDNPADNTLIDNGNTVYLKVIMSEPIETISAQLEGEDLELSDQTPTNFTFIKTFDVLPTETHSNPLAFSVTALDSAGNSALKSTTTDASNVYFSVSTTPQLENYINTPSTEVFCNHDINLTLTGNVADTASITR
;
A
#
# COMPACT_ATOMS: atom_id res chain seq x y z
N SER A 1 -38.93 37.27 -37.12
CA SER A 1 -38.50 35.89 -36.92
C SER A 1 -37.30 35.87 -36.00
N PHE A 2 -37.47 35.47 -34.74
CA PHE A 2 -36.38 35.24 -33.80
C PHE A 2 -36.23 33.72 -33.65
N ILE A 3 -35.08 33.19 -34.05
CA ILE A 3 -34.71 31.79 -33.80
C ILE A 3 -33.98 31.80 -32.45
N ILE A 4 -34.59 31.21 -31.44
CA ILE A 4 -33.93 30.92 -30.16
C ILE A 4 -33.26 29.56 -30.34
N LEU A 5 -31.93 29.56 -30.38
CA LEU A 5 -31.12 28.35 -30.32
C LEU A 5 -31.05 27.92 -28.85
N PHE A 6 -31.69 26.81 -28.50
CA PHE A 6 -31.42 26.13 -27.22
C PHE A 6 -30.14 25.31 -27.39
N LEU A 7 -29.05 25.77 -26.78
CA LEU A 7 -27.92 24.89 -26.46
C LEU A 7 -28.36 24.02 -25.28
N THR A 8 -28.57 22.73 -25.51
CA THR A 8 -28.62 21.74 -24.43
C THR A 8 -27.19 21.47 -23.97
N ALA A 9 -26.87 21.90 -22.75
CA ALA A 9 -25.63 21.54 -22.09
C ALA A 9 -25.61 20.02 -21.86
N PHE A 10 -24.65 19.34 -22.49
CA PHE A 10 -24.25 17.99 -22.08
C PHE A 10 -23.55 18.13 -20.73
N ASN A 11 -24.26 17.81 -19.64
CA ASN A 11 -23.63 17.62 -18.35
C ASN A 11 -22.89 16.27 -18.40
N ALA A 12 -21.57 16.32 -18.49
CA ALA A 12 -20.72 15.19 -18.20
C ALA A 12 -20.72 14.98 -16.68
N PHE A 13 -21.54 14.05 -16.20
CA PHE A 13 -21.58 13.67 -14.79
C PHE A 13 -20.45 12.69 -14.48
N SER A 14 -19.55 13.11 -13.59
CA SER A 14 -18.51 12.26 -13.01
C SER A 14 -19.11 11.48 -11.85
N GLN A 15 -19.09 10.16 -11.94
CA GLN A 15 -19.65 9.24 -10.94
C GLN A 15 -18.55 8.69 -10.04
N SER A 16 -18.77 8.68 -8.73
CA SER A 16 -17.89 8.04 -7.75
C SER A 16 -18.69 7.06 -6.89
N ILE A 17 -18.30 5.78 -6.92
CA ILE A 17 -18.83 4.76 -6.01
C ILE A 17 -17.97 4.73 -4.75
N SER A 18 -18.60 4.56 -3.59
CA SER A 18 -17.97 4.75 -2.27
C SER A 18 -17.49 3.48 -1.56
N SER A 19 -17.92 2.26 -1.93
CA SER A 19 -17.25 1.02 -1.46
C SER A 19 -17.78 -0.28 -2.09
N PHE A 20 -16.88 -1.22 -2.37
CA PHE A 20 -17.14 -2.66 -2.43
C PHE A 20 -16.65 -3.25 -1.11
N THR A 21 -17.51 -3.97 -0.38
CA THR A 21 -17.10 -4.67 0.84
C THR A 21 -17.40 -6.15 0.69
N HIS A 22 -16.36 -6.93 0.39
CA HIS A 22 -16.41 -8.38 0.53
C HIS A 22 -16.21 -8.71 2.00
N ASN A 23 -17.26 -9.21 2.65
CA ASN A 23 -17.12 -9.77 3.99
C ASN A 23 -16.76 -11.24 3.83
N GLU A 24 -15.49 -11.59 3.98
CA GLU A 24 -15.04 -12.98 4.14
C GLU A 24 -15.51 -13.53 5.50
N SER A 25 -16.81 -13.66 5.67
CA SER A 25 -17.39 -14.66 6.55
C SER A 25 -17.24 -15.99 5.82
N THR A 26 -16.30 -16.81 6.27
CA THR A 26 -15.87 -18.12 5.72
C THR A 26 -16.98 -19.13 5.35
N HIS A 27 -18.27 -18.79 5.46
CA HIS A 27 -19.38 -19.72 5.27
C HIS A 27 -20.60 -19.13 4.54
N THR A 28 -20.53 -17.93 3.95
CA THR A 28 -21.65 -17.38 3.16
C THR A 28 -21.14 -16.62 1.94
N ASN A 29 -21.37 -17.15 0.73
CA ASN A 29 -21.19 -16.45 -0.56
C ASN A 29 -22.20 -15.30 -0.70
N SER A 30 -22.13 -14.32 0.19
CA SER A 30 -23.01 -13.16 0.23
C SER A 30 -22.18 -11.90 0.02
N SER A 31 -22.33 -11.30 -1.15
CA SER A 31 -21.73 -9.99 -1.45
C SER A 31 -22.80 -8.91 -1.30
N ASN A 32 -22.48 -7.87 -0.55
CA ASN A 32 -23.28 -6.65 -0.50
C ASN A 32 -22.73 -5.69 -1.56
N LEU A 33 -23.52 -5.43 -2.59
CA LEU A 33 -23.16 -4.46 -3.62
C LEU A 33 -24.03 -3.21 -3.47
N VAL A 34 -23.38 -2.05 -3.48
CA VAL A 34 -24.03 -0.75 -3.45
C VAL A 34 -23.73 -0.03 -4.77
N TRP A 35 -24.79 0.39 -5.46
CA TRP A 35 -24.69 1.32 -6.57
C TRP A 35 -25.30 2.65 -6.14
N ASP A 36 -24.48 3.71 -6.18
CA ASP A 36 -24.95 5.08 -6.05
C ASP A 36 -25.41 5.56 -7.43
N LEU A 37 -26.71 5.89 -7.55
CA LEU A 37 -27.32 6.39 -8.78
C LEU A 37 -27.65 7.89 -8.70
N THR A 38 -26.93 8.63 -7.86
CA THR A 38 -27.03 10.09 -7.74
C THR A 38 -26.97 10.77 -9.12
N GLY A 39 -27.99 11.57 -9.43
CA GLY A 39 -28.11 12.28 -10.70
C GLY A 39 -28.73 11.51 -11.88
N GLU A 40 -29.11 10.24 -11.72
CA GLU A 40 -29.85 9.49 -12.74
C GLU A 40 -31.36 9.78 -12.66
N SER A 41 -32.00 10.10 -13.80
CA SER A 41 -33.45 10.37 -13.85
C SER A 41 -34.25 9.06 -13.98
N ILE A 42 -34.19 8.25 -12.93
CA ILE A 42 -34.80 6.92 -12.89
C ILE A 42 -36.02 6.89 -11.95
N PHE A 43 -36.97 5.99 -12.26
CA PHE A 43 -38.04 5.60 -11.33
C PHE A 43 -37.58 4.36 -10.56
N PRO A 44 -37.21 4.50 -9.28
CA PRO A 44 -36.43 3.48 -8.59
C PRO A 44 -37.39 2.55 -7.85
N VAL A 45 -38.04 1.69 -8.63
CA VAL A 45 -38.80 0.56 -8.09
C VAL A 45 -37.90 -0.65 -8.20
N ALA A 46 -37.75 -1.43 -7.13
CA ALA A 46 -36.89 -2.62 -7.10
C ALA A 46 -37.15 -3.60 -8.28
N ALA A 47 -38.40 -3.68 -8.74
CA ALA A 47 -38.81 -4.51 -9.89
C ALA A 47 -38.20 -4.08 -11.24
N ASN A 48 -37.67 -2.85 -11.33
CA ASN A 48 -37.03 -2.35 -12.54
C ASN A 48 -35.57 -2.77 -12.66
N PHE A 49 -34.97 -3.28 -11.58
CA PHE A 49 -33.56 -3.61 -11.55
C PHE A 49 -33.35 -5.12 -11.71
N THR A 50 -32.26 -5.48 -12.36
CA THR A 50 -31.82 -6.86 -12.51
C THR A 50 -30.31 -6.89 -12.42
N VAL A 51 -29.77 -7.72 -11.52
CA VAL A 51 -28.33 -7.97 -11.49
C VAL A 51 -27.99 -8.99 -12.55
N LEU A 52 -26.97 -8.69 -13.33
CA LEU A 52 -26.41 -9.54 -14.36
C LEU A 52 -25.04 -10.04 -13.91
N VAL A 53 -24.77 -11.32 -14.14
CA VAL A 53 -23.44 -11.92 -14.05
C VAL A 53 -23.07 -12.44 -15.42
N ASN A 54 -22.01 -11.92 -16.02
CA ASN A 54 -21.61 -12.20 -17.40
C ASN A 54 -22.79 -12.03 -18.38
N ASP A 55 -23.49 -10.90 -18.27
CA ASP A 55 -24.70 -10.54 -19.04
C ASP A 55 -25.91 -11.46 -18.85
N MET A 56 -25.84 -12.42 -17.91
CA MET A 56 -26.94 -13.32 -17.58
C MET A 56 -27.66 -12.86 -16.32
N PRO A 57 -28.99 -12.68 -16.35
CA PRO A 57 -29.74 -12.27 -15.17
C PRO A 57 -29.74 -13.37 -14.10
N ILE A 58 -29.49 -12.96 -12.86
CA ILE A 58 -29.55 -13.86 -11.71
C ILE A 58 -30.82 -13.62 -10.89
N SER A 59 -31.64 -14.66 -10.75
CA SER A 59 -32.99 -14.56 -10.18
C SER A 59 -33.04 -14.58 -8.64
N THR A 60 -31.89 -14.74 -7.97
CA THR A 60 -31.79 -14.94 -6.51
C THR A 60 -31.41 -13.67 -5.76
N VAL A 61 -31.40 -12.52 -6.41
CA VAL A 61 -30.96 -11.25 -5.80
C VAL A 61 -32.12 -10.54 -5.15
N LEU A 62 -31.96 -10.21 -3.87
CA LEU A 62 -32.83 -9.25 -3.20
C LEU A 62 -32.28 -7.85 -3.44
N ILE A 63 -33.03 -7.05 -4.19
CA ILE A 63 -32.71 -5.67 -4.49
C ILE A 63 -33.51 -4.78 -3.53
N ASN A 64 -32.78 -4.01 -2.71
CA ASN A 64 -33.34 -2.99 -1.86
C ASN A 64 -32.96 -1.62 -2.43
N VAL A 65 -33.97 -0.83 -2.75
CA VAL A 65 -33.79 0.56 -3.16
C VAL A 65 -33.96 1.44 -1.93
N VAL A 66 -32.95 2.23 -1.60
CA VAL A 66 -33.00 3.21 -0.52
C VAL A 66 -32.94 4.60 -1.14
N SER A 67 -33.93 5.44 -0.86
CA SER A 67 -33.89 6.85 -1.25
C SER A 67 -33.03 7.64 -0.28
N ASN A 68 -32.16 8.51 -0.80
CA ASN A 68 -31.43 9.48 0.01
C ASN A 68 -32.38 10.57 0.51
N THR A 69 -31.90 11.38 1.46
CA THR A 69 -32.73 12.21 2.35
C THR A 69 -33.50 13.32 1.62
N ASP A 70 -33.16 13.61 0.37
CA ASP A 70 -33.76 14.64 -0.48
C ASP A 70 -34.71 14.10 -1.55
N GLY A 71 -34.76 12.78 -1.76
CA GLY A 71 -35.59 12.12 -2.78
C GLY A 71 -35.16 12.39 -4.23
N SER A 72 -34.01 13.04 -4.44
CA SER A 72 -33.39 13.20 -5.77
C SER A 72 -32.37 12.11 -6.08
N ASP A 73 -31.81 11.47 -5.06
CA ASP A 73 -30.77 10.45 -5.20
C ASP A 73 -31.20 9.12 -4.59
N TYR A 74 -30.70 8.03 -5.18
CA TYR A 74 -31.06 6.67 -4.80
C TYR A 74 -29.83 5.78 -4.70
N ASP A 75 -29.73 5.08 -3.58
CA ASP A 75 -28.76 4.03 -3.37
C ASP A 75 -29.45 2.68 -3.62
N ILE A 76 -28.91 1.90 -4.55
CA ILE A 76 -29.36 0.53 -4.79
C ILE A 76 -28.43 -0.39 -4.00
N MET A 77 -28.96 -0.96 -2.92
CA MET A 77 -28.27 -1.99 -2.15
C MET A 77 -28.81 -3.35 -2.57
N THR A 78 -27.93 -4.26 -2.98
CA THR A 78 -28.32 -5.63 -3.30
C THR A 78 -27.58 -6.61 -2.41
N ASN A 79 -28.32 -7.59 -1.91
CA ASN A 79 -27.74 -8.76 -1.26
C ASN A 79 -27.79 -9.90 -2.27
N ILE A 80 -26.62 -10.27 -2.78
CA ILE A 80 -26.51 -11.32 -3.78
C ILE A 80 -26.08 -12.60 -3.10
N SER A 81 -26.97 -13.59 -3.13
CA SER A 81 -26.65 -14.98 -2.81
C SER A 81 -26.41 -15.73 -4.12
N TYR A 82 -25.17 -15.67 -4.61
CA TYR A 82 -24.72 -16.29 -5.86
C TYR A 82 -23.31 -16.85 -5.68
N SER A 83 -22.99 -17.94 -6.39
CA SER A 83 -21.62 -18.48 -6.41
C SER A 83 -20.89 -17.88 -7.59
N PHE A 84 -20.09 -16.85 -7.35
CA PHE A 84 -19.25 -16.24 -8.36
C PHE A 84 -18.00 -17.09 -8.64
N ALA A 85 -17.52 -17.00 -9.87
CA ALA A 85 -16.18 -17.42 -10.26
C ALA A 85 -15.30 -16.19 -10.48
N ASP A 86 -13.99 -16.33 -10.27
CA ASP A 86 -13.04 -15.25 -10.52
C ASP A 86 -13.11 -14.77 -11.97
N GLY A 87 -13.14 -13.45 -12.16
CA GLY A 87 -13.34 -12.81 -13.45
C GLY A 87 -14.80 -12.61 -13.85
N ASP A 88 -15.77 -13.08 -13.05
CA ASP A 88 -17.19 -12.82 -13.33
C ASP A 88 -17.47 -11.32 -13.35
N ASN A 89 -18.07 -10.83 -14.45
CA ASN A 89 -18.49 -9.46 -14.58
C ASN A 89 -19.89 -9.29 -13.98
N ILE A 90 -20.01 -8.45 -12.96
CA ILE A 90 -21.27 -8.15 -12.28
C ILE A 90 -21.71 -6.74 -12.70
N ASN A 91 -22.92 -6.67 -13.26
CA ASN A 91 -23.49 -5.43 -13.78
C ASN A 91 -24.92 -5.25 -13.26
N LEU A 92 -25.37 -4.00 -13.14
CA LEU A 92 -26.75 -3.68 -12.80
C LEU A 92 -27.47 -3.22 -14.07
N GLN A 93 -28.52 -3.94 -14.44
CA GLN A 93 -29.45 -3.53 -15.48
C GLN A 93 -30.67 -2.85 -14.84
N PHE A 94 -31.17 -1.79 -15.47
CA PHE A 94 -32.45 -1.20 -15.11
C PHE A 94 -33.34 -1.00 -16.33
N ASN A 95 -34.63 -1.24 -16.15
CA ASN A 95 -35.64 -1.18 -17.20
C ASN A 95 -36.51 0.06 -17.02
N GLN A 96 -36.59 0.91 -18.05
CA GLN A 96 -37.42 2.11 -18.07
C GLN A 96 -38.03 2.28 -19.46
N ASP A 97 -39.35 2.47 -19.54
CA ASP A 97 -40.09 2.70 -20.79
C ASP A 97 -39.78 1.66 -21.88
N GLU A 98 -39.74 0.37 -21.50
CA GLU A 98 -39.42 -0.77 -22.38
C GLU A 98 -37.97 -0.80 -22.91
N LEU A 99 -37.10 0.08 -22.41
CA LEU A 99 -35.66 0.11 -22.71
C LEU A 99 -34.84 -0.42 -21.53
N ASN A 100 -33.75 -1.11 -21.87
CA ASN A 100 -32.78 -1.60 -20.91
C ASN A 100 -31.59 -0.65 -20.86
N TYR A 101 -31.21 -0.24 -19.66
CA TYR A 101 -30.04 0.55 -19.37
C TYR A 101 -29.12 -0.24 -18.44
N TYR A 102 -27.84 0.13 -18.41
CA TYR A 102 -26.82 -0.55 -17.62
C TYR A 102 -26.10 0.48 -16.75
N SER A 103 -25.66 0.06 -15.56
CA SER A 103 -24.79 0.89 -14.74
C SER A 103 -23.50 1.23 -15.51
N SER A 104 -23.02 2.45 -15.32
CA SER A 104 -21.80 2.95 -15.98
C SER A 104 -20.52 2.19 -15.55
N ARG A 105 -20.54 1.59 -14.36
CA ARG A 105 -19.46 0.79 -13.79
C ARG A 105 -19.88 -0.66 -13.74
N GLN A 106 -18.93 -1.52 -14.07
CA GLN A 106 -19.00 -2.96 -13.94
C GLN A 106 -18.07 -3.38 -12.81
N TYR A 107 -18.48 -4.38 -12.03
CA TYR A 107 -17.63 -5.01 -11.04
C TYR A 107 -17.06 -6.29 -11.62
N ILE A 108 -15.79 -6.57 -11.35
CA ILE A 108 -15.19 -7.86 -11.66
C ILE A 108 -15.03 -8.57 -10.32
N PHE A 109 -15.64 -9.75 -10.18
CA PHE A 109 -15.45 -10.57 -9.00
C PHE A 109 -14.02 -11.12 -9.00
N ASP A 110 -13.32 -10.92 -7.89
CA ASP A 110 -11.98 -11.42 -7.68
C ASP A 110 -11.82 -11.82 -6.21
N SER A 111 -11.50 -13.08 -5.98
CA SER A 111 -11.28 -13.65 -4.64
C SER A 111 -9.80 -13.81 -4.27
N TYR A 112 -8.86 -13.38 -5.12
CA TYR A 112 -7.44 -13.51 -4.82
C TYR A 112 -6.83 -12.23 -4.27
N SER A 113 -6.07 -12.35 -3.19
CA SER A 113 -5.18 -11.28 -2.75
C SER A 113 -4.12 -10.97 -3.83
N PRO A 114 -3.74 -9.67 -3.97
CA PRO A 114 -2.72 -9.29 -4.92
C PRO A 114 -1.35 -9.87 -4.55
N ASN A 115 -0.53 -10.17 -5.56
CA ASN A 115 0.79 -10.75 -5.37
C ASN A 115 1.91 -9.73 -5.63
N PHE A 116 2.93 -9.78 -4.77
CA PHE A 116 4.16 -9.03 -4.90
C PHE A 116 5.14 -9.76 -5.82
N ASN A 117 5.14 -9.42 -7.10
CA ASN A 117 6.07 -9.98 -8.09
C ASN A 117 7.52 -9.56 -7.83
N VAL A 118 7.73 -8.29 -7.46
CA VAL A 118 9.05 -7.74 -7.17
C VAL A 118 8.95 -6.85 -5.94
N VAL A 119 9.85 -7.06 -4.99
CA VAL A 119 10.10 -6.15 -3.86
C VAL A 119 11.60 -6.05 -3.68
N GLN A 120 12.15 -4.84 -3.86
CA GLN A 120 13.58 -4.57 -3.79
C GLN A 120 13.82 -3.32 -2.96
N ILE A 121 14.86 -3.36 -2.13
CA ILE A 121 15.30 -2.21 -1.33
C ILE A 121 16.73 -1.85 -1.71
N ASN A 122 17.01 -0.56 -1.90
CA ASN A 122 18.34 -0.06 -2.20
C ASN A 122 18.56 1.33 -1.59
N THR A 123 19.77 1.85 -1.73
CA THR A 123 20.12 3.22 -1.32
C THR A 123 20.92 3.93 -2.41
N ASP A 124 20.91 5.26 -2.38
CA ASP A 124 21.75 6.12 -3.21
C ASP A 124 23.18 6.31 -2.70
N ASN A 125 23.61 5.61 -1.64
CA ASN A 125 24.98 5.70 -1.18
C ASN A 125 25.97 5.26 -2.29
N PRO A 126 26.83 6.17 -2.80
CA PRO A 126 27.74 5.85 -3.89
C PRO A 126 28.94 4.99 -3.45
N ALA A 127 29.24 4.93 -2.15
CA ALA A 127 30.36 4.15 -1.63
C ALA A 127 30.00 2.66 -1.48
N ASP A 128 28.81 2.38 -0.95
CA ASP A 128 28.29 1.02 -0.77
C ASP A 128 26.76 1.04 -0.86
N ASN A 129 26.20 0.34 -1.85
CA ASN A 129 24.76 0.31 -2.11
C ASN A 129 23.95 -0.55 -1.11
N THR A 130 24.61 -1.07 -0.07
CA THR A 130 23.99 -1.79 1.04
C THR A 130 24.00 -0.98 2.34
N LEU A 131 24.72 0.14 2.41
CA LEU A 131 24.86 0.95 3.62
C LEU A 131 24.28 2.35 3.41
N ILE A 132 23.56 2.90 4.38
CA ILE A 132 23.10 4.29 4.35
C ILE A 132 23.94 5.16 5.29
N ASP A 133 24.42 6.29 4.79
CA ASP A 133 25.01 7.39 5.57
C ASP A 133 23.99 8.53 5.80
N ASN A 134 24.33 9.49 6.66
CA ASN A 134 23.53 10.70 6.84
C ASN A 134 23.33 11.43 5.49
N GLY A 135 22.07 11.74 5.18
CA GLY A 135 21.66 12.41 3.95
C GLY A 135 21.37 11.45 2.78
N ASN A 136 21.58 10.15 2.93
CA ASN A 136 21.20 9.18 1.90
C ASN A 136 19.70 8.88 1.91
N THR A 137 19.21 8.51 0.73
CA THR A 137 17.86 8.05 0.49
C THR A 137 17.83 6.53 0.31
N VAL A 138 16.86 5.89 0.95
CA VAL A 138 16.47 4.51 0.70
C VAL A 138 15.30 4.50 -0.27
N TYR A 139 15.33 3.61 -1.26
CA TYR A 139 14.21 3.37 -2.16
C TYR A 139 13.71 1.93 -1.98
N LEU A 140 12.40 1.80 -1.91
CA LEU A 140 11.70 0.53 -1.88
C LEU A 140 10.82 0.44 -3.13
N LYS A 141 11.24 -0.43 -4.06
CA LYS A 141 10.54 -0.67 -5.32
C LYS A 141 9.62 -1.88 -5.17
N VAL A 142 8.38 -1.72 -5.60
CA VAL A 142 7.34 -2.75 -5.54
C VAL A 142 6.68 -2.89 -6.90
N ILE A 143 6.63 -4.11 -7.44
CA ILE A 143 5.84 -4.46 -8.64
C ILE A 143 4.83 -5.53 -8.26
N MET A 144 3.58 -5.27 -8.61
CA MET A 144 2.42 -6.10 -8.28
C MET A 144 1.99 -6.96 -9.47
N SER A 145 1.25 -8.03 -9.21
CA SER A 145 0.64 -8.89 -10.24
C SER A 145 -0.49 -8.22 -11.01
N GLU A 146 -1.08 -7.18 -10.44
CA GLU A 146 -2.29 -6.53 -10.92
C GLU A 146 -2.38 -5.07 -10.45
N PRO A 147 -3.34 -4.30 -10.99
CA PRO A 147 -3.62 -2.94 -10.55
C PRO A 147 -4.01 -2.87 -9.06
N ILE A 148 -3.36 -1.98 -8.31
CA ILE A 148 -3.65 -1.75 -6.89
C ILE A 148 -4.37 -0.41 -6.72
N GLU A 149 -5.43 -0.43 -5.91
CA GLU A 149 -6.24 0.75 -5.59
C GLU A 149 -5.55 1.61 -4.52
N THR A 150 -5.08 0.97 -3.44
CA THR A 150 -4.34 1.66 -2.38
C THR A 150 -3.12 0.86 -1.93
N ILE A 151 -2.01 1.56 -1.71
CA ILE A 151 -0.76 0.96 -1.25
C ILE A 151 -0.08 1.89 -0.24
N SER A 152 0.53 1.30 0.79
CA SER A 152 1.34 2.01 1.77
C SER A 152 2.54 1.17 2.15
N ALA A 153 3.61 1.84 2.58
CA ALA A 153 4.81 1.17 3.04
C ALA A 153 5.41 1.88 4.26
N GLN A 154 6.08 1.11 5.10
CA GLN A 154 6.81 1.60 6.26
C GLN A 154 8.25 1.06 6.24
N LEU A 155 9.17 1.83 6.80
CA LEU A 155 10.58 1.47 7.02
C LEU A 155 10.96 1.85 8.45
N GLU A 156 11.47 0.89 9.21
CA GLU A 156 11.73 1.04 10.66
C GLU A 156 10.49 1.52 11.45
N GLY A 157 9.29 1.15 10.97
CA GLY A 157 8.02 1.56 11.56
C GLY A 157 7.56 2.99 11.23
N GLU A 158 8.32 3.72 10.41
CA GLU A 158 7.91 5.03 9.89
C GLU A 158 7.34 4.91 8.48
N ASP A 159 6.29 5.68 8.17
CA ASP A 159 5.72 5.71 6.83
C ASP A 159 6.74 6.20 5.78
N LEU A 160 6.77 5.52 4.64
CA LEU A 160 7.54 5.92 3.46
C LEU A 160 6.74 6.87 2.57
N GLU A 161 7.44 7.80 1.92
CA GLU A 161 6.85 8.67 0.91
C GLU A 161 6.74 7.92 -0.42
N LEU A 162 5.59 8.00 -1.10
CA LEU A 162 5.41 7.44 -2.43
C LEU A 162 5.94 8.43 -3.49
N SER A 163 7.07 8.11 -4.12
CA SER A 163 7.73 9.01 -5.09
C SER A 163 7.24 8.83 -6.52
N ASP A 164 6.90 7.58 -6.89
CA ASP A 164 6.42 7.24 -8.23
C ASP A 164 5.38 6.13 -8.13
N GLN A 165 4.33 6.23 -8.96
CA GLN A 165 3.24 5.27 -8.98
C GLN A 165 2.64 5.12 -10.38
N THR A 166 2.43 3.86 -10.73
CA THR A 166 1.54 3.38 -11.78
C THR A 166 0.63 2.32 -11.16
N PRO A 167 -0.43 1.86 -11.83
CA PRO A 167 -1.33 0.88 -11.23
C PRO A 167 -0.63 -0.40 -10.71
N THR A 168 0.51 -0.80 -11.29
CA THR A 168 1.20 -2.05 -10.92
C THR A 168 2.64 -1.87 -10.43
N ASN A 169 3.16 -0.65 -10.38
CA ASN A 169 4.55 -0.38 -10.02
C ASN A 169 4.64 0.89 -9.17
N PHE A 170 5.30 0.76 -8.02
CA PHE A 170 5.37 1.76 -6.98
C PHE A 170 6.82 1.89 -6.51
N THR A 171 7.26 3.13 -6.30
CA THR A 171 8.54 3.42 -5.66
C THR A 171 8.30 4.29 -4.45
N PHE A 172 8.71 3.78 -3.29
CA PHE A 172 8.69 4.49 -2.03
C PHE A 172 10.09 4.96 -1.66
N ILE A 173 10.19 6.10 -0.98
CA ILE A 173 11.45 6.70 -0.58
C ILE A 173 11.45 7.18 0.87
N LYS A 174 12.64 7.20 1.47
CA LYS A 174 12.92 7.87 2.74
C LYS A 174 14.35 8.36 2.78
N THR A 175 14.54 9.63 3.08
CA THR A 175 15.86 10.22 3.35
C THR A 175 16.14 10.21 4.84
N PHE A 176 17.34 9.77 5.22
CA PHE A 176 17.79 9.75 6.60
C PHE A 176 18.76 10.91 6.86
N ASP A 177 18.25 12.05 7.32
CA ASP A 177 19.10 13.20 7.65
C ASP A 177 20.03 12.93 8.86
N VAL A 178 19.56 12.11 9.80
CA VAL A 178 20.28 11.69 10.99
C VAL A 178 20.06 10.20 11.22
N LEU A 179 21.14 9.43 11.27
CA LEU A 179 21.09 8.01 11.60
C LEU A 179 20.94 7.78 13.11
N PRO A 180 20.34 6.64 13.54
CA PRO A 180 20.34 6.23 14.93
C PRO A 180 21.76 6.12 15.49
N THR A 181 21.92 6.49 16.77
CA THR A 181 23.21 6.39 17.48
C THR A 181 23.47 5.00 18.06
N GLU A 182 22.44 4.17 18.14
CA GLU A 182 22.54 2.79 18.61
C GLU A 182 23.08 1.87 17.52
N THR A 183 23.87 0.88 17.93
CA THR A 183 24.44 -0.10 17.00
C THR A 183 23.32 -0.92 16.34
N HIS A 184 23.08 -0.67 15.07
CA HIS A 184 22.22 -1.47 14.22
C HIS A 184 23.07 -2.40 13.35
N SER A 185 22.95 -3.71 13.60
CA SER A 185 23.56 -4.76 12.76
C SER A 185 22.53 -5.49 11.90
N ASN A 186 21.24 -5.23 12.10
CA ASN A 186 20.16 -5.85 11.34
C ASN A 186 19.85 -5.03 10.07
N PRO A 187 19.35 -5.68 9.00
CA PRO A 187 18.80 -4.97 7.86
C PRO A 187 17.65 -4.06 8.29
N LEU A 188 17.44 -2.96 7.56
CA LEU A 188 16.27 -2.12 7.74
C LEU A 188 14.99 -2.94 7.50
N ALA A 189 14.14 -3.01 8.52
CA ALA A 189 12.86 -3.66 8.48
C ALA A 189 11.85 -2.79 7.73
N PHE A 190 11.09 -3.39 6.81
CA PHE A 190 10.03 -2.69 6.10
C PHE A 190 8.74 -3.53 6.09
N SER A 191 7.63 -2.87 5.80
CA SER A 191 6.36 -3.51 5.48
C SER A 191 5.69 -2.78 4.32
N VAL A 192 4.99 -3.51 3.47
CA VAL A 192 4.16 -2.97 2.38
C VAL A 192 2.79 -3.62 2.47
N THR A 193 1.75 -2.78 2.54
CA THR A 193 0.36 -3.22 2.49
C THR A 193 -0.25 -2.73 1.18
N ALA A 194 -0.89 -3.65 0.44
CA ALA A 194 -1.58 -3.35 -0.81
C ALA A 194 -3.04 -3.81 -0.72
N LEU A 195 -3.93 -3.04 -1.34
CA LEU A 195 -5.36 -3.33 -1.48
C LEU A 195 -5.75 -3.14 -2.95
N ASP A 196 -6.25 -4.19 -3.59
CA ASP A 196 -6.77 -4.10 -4.96
C ASP A 196 -8.15 -3.43 -5.00
N SER A 197 -8.69 -3.22 -6.20
CA SER A 197 -10.02 -2.61 -6.38
C SER A 197 -11.18 -3.53 -6.00
N ALA A 198 -10.94 -4.84 -5.82
CA ALA A 198 -11.89 -5.79 -5.28
C ALA A 198 -11.83 -5.86 -3.74
N GLY A 199 -10.96 -5.07 -3.09
CA GLY A 199 -10.82 -5.04 -1.64
C GLY A 199 -10.02 -6.21 -1.06
N ASN A 200 -9.35 -7.02 -1.89
CA ASN A 200 -8.44 -8.04 -1.36
C ASN A 200 -7.12 -7.37 -0.97
N SER A 201 -6.60 -7.76 0.19
CA SER A 201 -5.39 -7.18 0.77
C SER A 201 -4.23 -8.15 0.76
N ALA A 202 -3.01 -7.61 0.67
CA ALA A 202 -1.77 -8.36 0.79
C ALA A 202 -0.72 -7.58 1.58
N LEU A 203 0.14 -8.32 2.29
CA LEU A 203 1.23 -7.78 3.10
C LEU A 203 2.57 -8.41 2.70
N LYS A 204 3.62 -7.61 2.62
CA LYS A 204 5.00 -8.07 2.39
C LYS A 204 5.99 -7.35 3.30
N SER A 205 6.95 -8.08 3.85
CA SER A 205 8.02 -7.56 4.72
C SER A 205 9.39 -8.15 4.38
N THR A 206 9.52 -8.78 3.21
CA THR A 206 10.76 -9.39 2.72
C THR A 206 10.95 -9.08 1.26
N THR A 207 12.20 -8.88 0.85
CA THR A 207 12.55 -8.64 -0.55
C THR A 207 12.46 -9.94 -1.35
N THR A 208 12.16 -9.82 -2.64
CA THR A 208 12.08 -10.96 -3.56
C THR A 208 13.44 -11.37 -4.11
N ASP A 209 14.42 -10.47 -4.05
CA ASP A 209 15.78 -10.64 -4.59
C ASP A 209 16.86 -10.74 -3.50
N ALA A 210 16.46 -10.84 -2.23
CA ALA A 210 17.34 -10.82 -1.06
C ALA A 210 18.16 -9.53 -0.90
N SER A 211 17.76 -8.43 -1.55
CA SER A 211 18.31 -7.10 -1.27
C SER A 211 18.04 -6.68 0.17
N ASN A 212 19.02 -6.02 0.78
CA ASN A 212 18.99 -5.52 2.15
C ASN A 212 19.80 -4.22 2.22
N VAL A 213 19.36 -3.30 3.07
CA VAL A 213 20.08 -2.05 3.39
C VAL A 213 20.30 -1.98 4.89
N TYR A 214 21.41 -1.43 5.34
CA TYR A 214 21.81 -1.31 6.74
C TYR A 214 22.28 0.11 7.05
N PHE A 215 22.21 0.52 8.32
CA PHE A 215 22.87 1.77 8.75
C PHE A 215 24.40 1.64 8.68
N SER A 216 25.08 2.68 8.21
CA SER A 216 26.55 2.78 8.29
C SER A 216 26.99 3.10 9.72
N VAL A 217 26.94 2.09 10.60
CA VAL A 217 27.39 2.31 11.97
C VAL A 217 28.92 2.38 11.99
N SER A 218 29.47 3.59 12.17
CA SER A 218 30.86 3.74 12.60
C SER A 218 30.97 3.22 14.02
N THR A 219 31.37 1.96 14.20
CA THR A 219 31.91 1.51 15.48
C THR A 219 33.22 2.26 15.70
N THR A 220 33.18 3.49 16.22
CA THR A 220 34.37 4.07 16.82
C THR A 220 34.65 3.18 18.04
N PRO A 221 35.72 2.38 18.07
CA PRO A 221 36.02 1.60 19.26
C PRO A 221 36.21 2.60 20.40
N GLN A 222 35.24 2.66 21.32
CA GLN A 222 35.40 3.34 22.58
C GLN A 222 36.45 2.51 23.33
N LEU A 223 37.71 2.90 23.21
CA LEU A 223 38.75 2.46 24.13
C LEU A 223 38.38 3.02 25.51
N GLU A 224 37.57 2.29 26.27
CA GLU A 224 37.49 2.47 27.71
C GLU A 224 38.82 2.01 28.32
N ASN A 225 39.85 2.86 28.22
CA ASN A 225 41.00 2.74 29.10
C ASN A 225 40.54 3.18 30.50
N TYR A 226 39.93 2.26 31.23
CA TYR A 226 39.62 2.45 32.64
C TYR A 226 40.94 2.36 33.43
N ILE A 227 41.60 3.49 33.65
CA ILE A 227 42.62 3.56 34.71
C ILE A 227 41.83 3.55 36.02
N ASN A 228 41.75 2.39 36.67
CA ASN A 228 41.37 2.33 38.07
C ASN A 228 42.31 3.28 38.82
N THR A 229 41.80 4.43 39.28
CA THR A 229 42.54 5.24 40.25
C THR A 229 42.81 4.33 41.44
N PRO A 230 44.07 4.09 41.83
CA PRO A 230 44.34 3.25 42.99
C PRO A 230 43.64 3.88 44.20
N SER A 231 42.84 3.08 44.90
CA SER A 231 42.32 3.44 46.22
C SER A 231 43.50 3.86 47.09
N THR A 232 43.33 4.91 47.89
CA THR A 232 44.36 5.52 48.76
C THR A 232 44.87 4.62 49.89
N GLU A 233 44.70 3.31 49.80
CA GLU A 233 45.22 2.33 50.74
C GLU A 233 46.21 1.43 50.03
N VAL A 234 47.42 1.32 50.59
CA VAL A 234 48.59 0.54 50.16
C VAL A 234 49.60 1.31 49.30
N PHE A 235 50.41 2.14 49.98
CA PHE A 235 51.78 2.39 49.56
C PHE A 235 52.61 1.10 49.75
N CYS A 236 52.84 0.36 48.68
CA CYS A 236 54.03 -0.48 48.56
C CYS A 236 54.71 -0.12 47.25
N ASN A 237 55.93 0.37 47.39
CA ASN A 237 56.86 0.71 46.31
C ASN A 237 57.07 -0.54 45.43
N HIS A 238 56.33 -0.66 44.34
CA HIS A 238 56.61 -1.58 43.26
C HIS A 238 56.72 -0.73 42.00
N ASP A 239 57.86 -0.80 41.33
CA ASP A 239 58.02 -0.24 39.99
C ASP A 239 57.04 -0.96 39.07
N ILE A 240 55.94 -0.29 38.73
CA ILE A 240 55.01 -0.79 37.72
C ILE A 240 55.65 -0.51 36.36
N ASN A 241 56.33 -1.51 35.80
CA ASN A 241 56.70 -1.51 34.39
C ASN A 241 55.42 -1.70 33.55
N LEU A 242 54.77 -0.59 33.21
CA LEU A 242 53.64 -0.58 32.30
C LEU A 242 54.14 -0.80 30.87
N THR A 243 53.88 -1.98 30.31
CA THR A 243 54.07 -2.23 28.86
C THR A 243 52.74 -1.97 28.15
N LEU A 244 52.61 -0.81 27.50
CA LEU A 244 51.49 -0.56 26.59
C LEU A 244 51.74 -1.34 25.29
N THR A 245 50.96 -2.40 25.06
CA THR A 245 50.92 -3.09 23.77
C THR A 245 49.73 -2.55 22.99
N GLY A 246 49.96 -1.49 22.21
CA GLY A 246 48.99 -1.02 21.23
C GLY A 246 49.17 -1.79 19.93
N ASN A 247 48.14 -2.52 19.49
CA ASN A 247 48.05 -2.94 18.10
C ASN A 247 47.69 -1.70 17.28
N VAL A 248 48.70 -1.05 16.70
CA VAL A 248 48.46 -0.06 15.66
C VAL A 248 48.14 -0.86 14.40
N ALA A 249 46.89 -0.80 13.93
CA ALA A 249 46.59 -1.21 12.57
C ALA A 249 47.30 -0.19 11.66
N ASP A 250 48.46 -0.60 11.15
CA ASP A 250 49.27 0.14 10.19
C ASP A 250 48.47 0.31 8.89
N THR A 251 47.78 1.44 8.72
CA THR A 251 47.45 1.93 7.39
C THR A 251 48.69 2.60 6.83
N ALA A 252 49.50 1.78 6.18
CA ALA A 252 50.58 2.22 5.32
C ALA A 252 50.08 3.34 4.37
N SER A 253 50.74 4.49 4.42
CA SER A 253 50.92 5.31 3.23
C SER A 253 52.40 5.68 3.10
N ILE A 254 53.08 4.89 2.29
CA ILE A 254 54.32 5.30 1.63
C ILE A 254 53.87 6.21 0.48
N THR A 255 54.22 7.49 0.50
CA THR A 255 54.52 8.21 -0.75
C THR A 255 55.64 9.22 -0.51
N ARG A 256 56.57 9.22 -1.47
CA ARG A 256 57.92 9.82 -1.50
C ARG A 256 58.02 11.30 -1.13
#